data_AF-U2H811-F1
#
_entry.id   AF-U2H811-F1
#
_cell.length_a   1.000
_cell.length_b   1.000
_cell.length_c   1.000
_cell.angle_alpha   90.00
_cell.angle_beta   90.00
_cell.angle_gamma   90.00
#
_symmetry.space_group_name_H-M   'P 1'
#
loop_
_entity.id
_entity.type
_entity.pdbx_description
1 polymer ?
#
loop_
_entity_poly.entity_id
_entity_poly.type
_entity_poly.pdbx_seq_one_letter_code
_entity_poly.pdbx_strand_id
1 'polypeptide(L)'
;MIKLRSIVGVFTLSVLSFFSVQAQTSDKVVLVGKVDPKYNSTKVYLYNNITGDNDTTVVENGAWRIELPFTVPTRHMLASEAESKKHGGYAPFGVLVDEPGTVVVEGDLESFYTSKVSGSKSHDVLNQYFAQTQEQGGNNAAIIADIVSKNANVFGSAFLLERYGKVMTPEDALKSYEGLSAEVKQTYFGKSAGNQIKGALLSKEGAIVKDFALANEKGEQLNFASLRGNYVLLDFWASWCGPCIEEFKTLKEVYAKYKGKAPFEILSISTDKSEAAWKNALKNQQLPWLQMHDKSGEDAIAVSQFAVTTLPTTFLIGPDGKIVAKNLRGEELVAYLVKLFGN
;
A
#
# COMPACT_ATOMS: atom_id res chain seq x y z
N MET A 1 -71.14 42.19 -58.17
CA MET A 1 -69.97 41.29 -58.34
C MET A 1 -68.95 41.64 -57.27
N ILE A 2 -68.12 40.65 -56.88
CA ILE A 2 -67.05 40.65 -55.84
C ILE A 2 -67.47 39.84 -54.60
N LYS A 3 -67.05 38.57 -54.61
CA LYS A 3 -67.06 37.64 -53.48
C LYS A 3 -65.84 37.92 -52.59
N LEU A 4 -66.05 38.23 -51.32
CA LEU A 4 -65.02 38.24 -50.29
C LEU A 4 -64.77 36.79 -49.84
N ARG A 5 -63.55 36.28 -49.98
CA ARG A 5 -63.10 35.01 -49.38
C ARG A 5 -62.08 35.31 -48.30
N SER A 6 -62.41 34.92 -47.08
CA SER A 6 -61.55 34.98 -45.89
C SER A 6 -60.41 33.97 -45.99
N ILE A 7 -59.17 34.41 -45.86
CA ILE A 7 -57.99 33.56 -45.71
C ILE A 7 -57.68 33.45 -44.22
N VAL A 8 -57.90 32.26 -43.65
CA VAL A 8 -57.42 31.89 -42.32
C VAL A 8 -55.98 31.40 -42.48
N GLY A 9 -55.01 32.19 -42.02
CA GLY A 9 -53.60 31.79 -41.94
C GLY A 9 -53.37 30.91 -40.72
N VAL A 10 -53.02 29.65 -40.94
CA VAL A 10 -52.58 28.71 -39.90
C VAL A 10 -51.11 29.01 -39.61
N PHE A 11 -50.81 29.54 -38.42
CA PHE A 11 -49.45 29.63 -37.89
C PHE A 11 -49.04 28.27 -37.33
N THR A 12 -48.20 27.54 -38.06
CA THR A 12 -47.49 26.37 -37.53
C THR A 12 -46.35 26.84 -36.63
N LEU A 13 -46.51 26.63 -35.33
CA LEU A 13 -45.48 26.84 -34.31
C LEU A 13 -44.47 25.69 -34.40
N SER A 14 -43.31 25.92 -35.04
CA SER A 14 -42.21 24.96 -35.04
C SER A 14 -41.51 24.97 -33.69
N VAL A 15 -41.84 24.00 -32.83
CA VAL A 15 -41.08 23.73 -31.60
C VAL A 15 -39.77 23.05 -31.99
N LEU A 16 -38.67 23.82 -32.00
CA LEU A 16 -37.32 23.25 -32.06
C LEU A 16 -37.03 22.58 -30.71
N SER A 17 -37.17 21.26 -30.67
CA SER A 17 -36.69 20.43 -29.57
C SER A 17 -35.17 20.46 -29.55
N PHE A 18 -34.58 21.20 -28.60
CA PHE A 18 -33.17 21.04 -28.25
C PHE A 18 -33.00 19.64 -27.64
N PHE A 19 -32.53 18.68 -28.43
CA PHE A 19 -31.90 17.48 -27.87
C PHE A 19 -30.58 17.92 -27.25
N SER A 20 -30.58 18.21 -25.95
CA SER A 20 -29.35 18.17 -25.17
C SER A 20 -28.87 16.72 -25.19
N VAL A 21 -27.77 16.47 -25.91
CA VAL A 21 -27.00 15.24 -25.70
C VAL A 21 -26.49 15.31 -24.28
N GLN A 22 -27.20 14.70 -23.33
CA GLN A 22 -26.57 14.29 -22.09
C GLN A 22 -25.50 13.29 -22.50
N ALA A 23 -24.23 13.71 -22.43
CA ALA A 23 -23.12 12.78 -22.45
C ALA A 23 -23.41 11.76 -21.36
N GLN A 24 -23.79 10.55 -21.76
CA GLN A 24 -23.98 9.44 -20.85
C GLN A 24 -22.62 9.24 -20.21
N THR A 25 -22.47 9.61 -18.94
CA THR A 25 -21.26 9.34 -18.17
C THR A 25 -21.05 7.84 -18.25
N SER A 26 -20.03 7.42 -19.00
CA SER A 26 -19.66 6.02 -19.11
C SER A 26 -19.35 5.54 -17.71
N ASP A 27 -20.08 4.59 -17.13
CA ASP A 27 -19.78 4.00 -15.81
C ASP A 27 -18.60 3.02 -15.88
N LYS A 28 -17.74 3.17 -16.88
CA LYS A 28 -16.66 2.25 -17.21
C LYS A 28 -15.31 2.94 -17.26
N VAL A 29 -14.30 2.17 -16.93
CA VAL A 29 -12.90 2.47 -17.17
C VAL A 29 -12.47 1.76 -18.44
N VAL A 30 -11.77 2.49 -19.30
CA VAL A 30 -11.13 1.95 -20.49
C VAL A 30 -9.63 2.13 -20.34
N LEU A 31 -8.88 1.04 -20.25
CA LEU A 31 -7.43 1.07 -20.31
C LEU A 31 -7.00 0.79 -21.74
N VAL A 32 -6.22 1.70 -22.32
CA VAL A 32 -5.68 1.59 -23.68
C VAL A 32 -4.17 1.59 -23.63
N GLY A 33 -3.55 0.60 -24.25
CA GLY A 33 -2.12 0.56 -24.48
C GLY A 33 -1.72 1.08 -25.84
N LYS A 34 -0.60 1.80 -25.90
CA LYS A 34 0.14 2.03 -27.14
C LYS A 34 1.57 1.54 -26.98
N VAL A 35 1.96 0.62 -27.84
CA VAL A 35 3.23 -0.11 -27.74
C VAL A 35 3.81 -0.30 -29.14
N ASP A 36 5.08 -0.70 -29.21
CA ASP A 36 5.71 -1.04 -30.47
C ASP A 36 4.99 -2.24 -31.15
N PRO A 37 4.67 -2.20 -32.46
CA PRO A 37 4.07 -3.32 -33.19
C PRO A 37 4.84 -4.65 -33.12
N LYS A 38 6.12 -4.65 -32.73
CA LYS A 38 6.88 -5.87 -32.42
C LYS A 38 6.20 -6.72 -31.34
N TYR A 39 5.35 -6.12 -30.51
CA TYR A 39 4.57 -6.80 -29.48
C TYR A 39 3.24 -7.37 -29.97
N ASN A 40 2.89 -7.27 -31.24
CA ASN A 40 1.65 -7.88 -31.77
C ASN A 40 1.56 -9.36 -31.36
N SER A 41 0.35 -9.79 -31.01
CA SER A 41 0.05 -11.12 -30.45
C SER A 41 0.56 -11.39 -29.03
N THR A 42 1.20 -10.42 -28.37
CA THR A 42 1.58 -10.52 -26.94
C THR A 42 0.36 -10.34 -26.06
N LYS A 43 0.23 -11.15 -25.00
CA LYS A 43 -0.81 -10.99 -23.99
C LYS A 43 -0.45 -9.91 -22.97
N VAL A 44 -1.45 -9.11 -22.61
CA VAL A 44 -1.43 -8.17 -21.48
C VAL A 44 -2.51 -8.60 -20.49
N TYR A 45 -2.12 -8.72 -19.23
CA TYR A 45 -2.94 -9.15 -18.12
C TYR A 45 -3.25 -7.95 -17.24
N LEU A 46 -4.48 -7.88 -16.74
CA LEU A 46 -4.89 -6.95 -15.71
C LEU A 46 -5.46 -7.71 -14.54
N TYR A 47 -5.05 -7.34 -13.33
CA TYR A 47 -5.68 -7.83 -12.10
C TYR A 47 -5.78 -6.73 -11.05
N ASN A 48 -6.70 -6.87 -10.12
CA ASN A 48 -6.90 -5.93 -9.02
C ASN A 48 -7.14 -6.70 -7.71
N ASN A 49 -6.21 -6.56 -6.76
CA ASN A 49 -6.30 -7.25 -5.47
C ASN A 49 -7.30 -6.61 -4.49
N ILE A 50 -7.86 -5.45 -4.83
CA ILE A 50 -8.81 -4.70 -4.00
C ILE A 50 -10.24 -4.99 -4.46
N THR A 51 -10.52 -4.86 -5.76
CA THR A 51 -11.85 -5.06 -6.34
C THR A 51 -12.09 -6.50 -6.80
N GLY A 52 -11.02 -7.28 -7.02
CA GLY A 52 -11.11 -8.62 -7.62
C GLY A 52 -11.24 -8.61 -9.15
N ASP A 53 -11.14 -7.45 -9.80
CA ASP A 53 -11.20 -7.35 -11.25
C ASP A 53 -10.02 -8.10 -11.87
N ASN A 54 -10.29 -8.87 -12.93
CA ASN A 54 -9.28 -9.59 -13.69
C ASN A 54 -9.69 -9.61 -15.16
N ASP A 55 -8.75 -9.33 -16.05
CA ASP A 55 -8.99 -9.39 -17.50
C ASP A 55 -7.69 -9.70 -18.26
N THR A 56 -7.81 -10.04 -19.54
CA THR A 56 -6.68 -10.30 -20.43
C THR A 56 -7.02 -9.83 -21.83
N THR A 57 -6.04 -9.19 -22.48
CA THR A 57 -6.15 -8.73 -23.86
C THR A 57 -4.90 -9.13 -24.65
N VAL A 58 -4.95 -8.92 -25.95
CA VAL A 58 -3.84 -9.19 -26.87
C VAL A 58 -3.50 -7.91 -27.61
N VAL A 59 -2.21 -7.68 -27.85
CA VAL A 59 -1.76 -6.55 -28.67
C VAL A 59 -2.11 -6.80 -30.13
N GLU A 60 -2.84 -5.86 -30.72
CA GLU A 60 -3.20 -5.83 -32.13
C GLU A 60 -2.81 -4.46 -32.72
N ASN A 61 -2.04 -4.48 -33.81
CA ASN A 61 -1.58 -3.28 -34.51
C ASN A 61 -0.89 -2.24 -33.58
N GLY A 62 -0.06 -2.72 -32.64
CA GLY A 62 0.65 -1.87 -31.69
C GLY A 62 -0.22 -1.27 -30.58
N ALA A 63 -1.44 -1.78 -30.37
CA ALA A 63 -2.34 -1.31 -29.34
C ALA A 63 -3.01 -2.46 -28.60
N TRP A 64 -3.48 -2.20 -27.38
CA TRP A 64 -4.31 -3.12 -26.61
C TRP A 64 -5.42 -2.36 -25.88
N ARG A 65 -6.50 -3.04 -25.53
CA ARG A 65 -7.66 -2.43 -24.86
C ARG A 65 -8.25 -3.38 -23.83
N ILE A 66 -8.58 -2.84 -22.67
CA ILE A 66 -9.35 -3.49 -21.60
C ILE A 66 -10.45 -2.52 -21.16
N GLU A 67 -11.67 -3.03 -20.96
CA GLU A 67 -12.83 -2.23 -20.56
C GLU A 67 -13.54 -2.89 -19.38
N LEU A 68 -13.66 -2.18 -18.27
CA LEU A 68 -14.14 -2.70 -17.00
C LEU A 68 -15.20 -1.75 -16.39
N PRO A 69 -16.17 -2.26 -15.62
CA PRO A 69 -17.03 -1.39 -14.82
C PRO A 69 -16.19 -0.62 -13.78
N PHE A 70 -16.47 0.67 -13.62
CA PHE A 70 -15.91 1.45 -12.52
C PHE A 70 -16.76 1.24 -11.27
N THR A 71 -16.14 0.79 -10.17
CA THR A 71 -16.82 0.61 -8.89
C THR A 71 -16.35 1.62 -7.86
N VAL A 72 -15.03 1.72 -7.69
CA VAL A 72 -14.37 2.62 -6.74
C VAL A 72 -12.99 3.04 -7.27
N PRO A 73 -12.44 4.19 -6.82
CA PRO A 73 -11.04 4.52 -7.09
C PRO A 73 -10.11 3.41 -6.64
N THR A 74 -9.22 2.96 -7.52
CA THR A 74 -8.41 1.76 -7.28
C THR A 74 -7.09 1.75 -8.08
N ARG A 75 -6.24 0.75 -7.81
CA ARG A 75 -5.00 0.49 -8.53
C ARG A 75 -5.10 -0.85 -9.26
N HIS A 76 -5.23 -0.82 -10.58
CA HIS A 76 -5.10 -2.01 -11.41
C HIS A 76 -3.63 -2.34 -11.64
N MET A 77 -3.29 -3.62 -11.60
CA MET A 77 -1.96 -4.11 -11.90
C MET A 77 -1.92 -4.62 -13.34
N LEU A 78 -1.00 -4.09 -14.14
CA LEU A 78 -0.72 -4.56 -15.49
C LEU A 78 0.52 -5.46 -15.48
N ALA A 79 0.45 -6.56 -16.21
CA ALA A 79 1.59 -7.44 -16.46
C ALA A 79 1.55 -7.90 -17.92
N SER A 80 2.69 -8.23 -18.51
CA SER A 80 2.74 -8.69 -19.90
C SER A 80 3.47 -10.03 -20.02
N GLU A 81 3.11 -10.78 -21.05
CA GLU A 81 3.84 -11.99 -21.40
C GLU A 81 5.29 -11.67 -21.86
N ALA A 82 5.51 -10.52 -22.49
CA ALA A 82 6.84 -10.10 -22.96
C ALA A 82 7.82 -9.85 -21.79
N GLU A 83 7.38 -9.16 -20.74
CA GLU A 83 8.16 -8.91 -19.53
C GLU A 83 8.53 -10.23 -18.84
N SER A 84 7.54 -11.13 -18.72
CA SER A 84 7.74 -12.46 -18.14
C SER A 84 8.77 -13.29 -18.90
N LYS A 85 8.70 -13.30 -20.24
CA LYS A 85 9.67 -13.98 -21.10
C LYS A 85 11.08 -13.42 -20.96
N LYS A 86 11.23 -12.09 -20.80
CA LYS A 86 12.54 -11.44 -20.69
C LYS A 86 13.20 -11.66 -19.34
N HIS A 87 12.45 -11.53 -18.25
CA HIS A 87 13.00 -11.49 -16.88
C HIS A 87 12.78 -12.77 -16.08
N GLY A 88 12.14 -13.79 -16.66
CA GLY A 88 11.85 -15.05 -15.98
C GLY A 88 10.70 -14.96 -14.96
N GLY A 89 9.88 -13.91 -15.04
CA GLY A 89 8.75 -13.66 -14.14
C GLY A 89 8.08 -12.31 -14.40
N TYR A 90 6.87 -12.14 -13.87
CA TYR A 90 6.12 -10.88 -14.01
C TYR A 90 6.63 -9.81 -13.04
N ALA A 91 6.65 -8.54 -13.47
CA ALA A 91 6.92 -7.39 -12.62
C ALA A 91 5.76 -6.36 -12.74
N PRO A 92 4.60 -6.66 -12.12
CA PRO A 92 3.38 -5.92 -12.40
C PRO A 92 3.47 -4.42 -12.07
N PHE A 93 2.91 -3.60 -12.94
CA PHE A 93 2.90 -2.14 -12.84
C PHE A 93 1.52 -1.60 -12.48
N GLY A 94 1.46 -0.69 -11.51
CA GLY A 94 0.21 -0.16 -10.99
C GLY A 94 -0.32 1.04 -11.78
N VAL A 95 -1.52 0.92 -12.34
CA VAL A 95 -2.28 2.02 -12.94
C VAL A 95 -3.37 2.47 -11.97
N LEU A 96 -3.30 3.72 -11.52
CA LEU A 96 -4.32 4.35 -10.68
C LEU A 96 -5.48 4.82 -11.55
N VAL A 97 -6.69 4.56 -11.08
CA VAL A 97 -7.93 4.98 -11.73
C VAL A 97 -8.86 5.59 -10.71
N ASP A 98 -9.38 6.77 -11.03
CA ASP A 98 -10.01 7.70 -10.07
C ASP A 98 -11.50 7.85 -10.30
N GLU A 99 -11.87 7.77 -11.57
CA GLU A 99 -13.20 8.00 -12.08
C GLU A 99 -13.34 7.24 -13.41
N PRO A 100 -14.58 7.03 -13.88
CA PRO A 100 -14.80 6.45 -15.19
C PRO A 100 -14.18 7.32 -16.30
N GLY A 101 -13.63 6.68 -17.34
CA GLY A 101 -12.90 7.38 -18.38
C GLY A 101 -11.90 6.50 -19.10
N THR A 102 -11.07 7.11 -19.94
CA THR A 102 -9.99 6.41 -20.66
C THR A 102 -8.64 6.74 -20.04
N VAL A 103 -7.90 5.70 -19.62
CA VAL A 103 -6.51 5.79 -19.18
C VAL A 103 -5.62 5.20 -20.26
N VAL A 104 -4.64 5.98 -20.72
CA VAL A 104 -3.71 5.56 -21.77
C VAL A 104 -2.36 5.22 -21.15
N VAL A 105 -1.83 4.05 -21.48
CA VAL A 105 -0.51 3.54 -21.07
C VAL A 105 0.36 3.40 -22.32
N GLU A 106 1.33 4.31 -22.49
CA GLU A 106 2.26 4.31 -23.61
C GLU A 106 3.64 3.84 -23.13
N GLY A 107 4.17 2.74 -23.66
CA GLY A 107 5.43 2.20 -23.15
C GLY A 107 5.90 0.92 -23.83
N ASP A 108 6.88 0.27 -23.20
CA ASP A 108 7.49 -0.96 -23.66
C ASP A 108 6.98 -2.15 -22.81
N LEU A 109 6.48 -3.21 -23.46
CA LEU A 109 5.91 -4.35 -22.75
C LEU A 109 6.95 -5.21 -22.04
N GLU A 110 8.25 -5.01 -22.25
CA GLU A 110 9.29 -5.67 -21.46
C GLU A 110 9.62 -4.93 -20.15
N SER A 111 9.10 -3.71 -19.97
CA SER A 111 9.16 -2.98 -18.70
C SER A 111 8.16 -1.83 -18.64
N PHE A 112 7.05 -2.06 -17.93
CA PHE A 112 6.05 -1.02 -17.74
C PHE A 112 6.53 0.17 -16.90
N TYR A 113 7.61 0.04 -16.12
CA TYR A 113 8.16 1.12 -15.29
C TYR A 113 8.66 2.33 -16.09
N THR A 114 8.89 2.15 -17.40
CA THR A 114 9.24 3.25 -18.31
C THR A 114 8.04 3.85 -19.03
N SER A 115 6.83 3.34 -18.75
CA SER A 115 5.61 3.78 -19.42
C SER A 115 5.17 5.15 -18.97
N LYS A 116 4.64 5.91 -19.92
CA LYS A 116 3.89 7.13 -19.68
C LYS A 116 2.41 6.78 -19.51
N VAL A 117 1.82 7.22 -18.41
CA VAL A 117 0.39 7.06 -18.15
C VAL A 117 -0.29 8.42 -18.18
N SER A 118 -1.46 8.50 -18.83
CA SER A 118 -2.26 9.72 -18.95
C SER A 118 -3.75 9.42 -18.88
N GLY A 119 -4.57 10.43 -18.60
CA GLY A 119 -6.02 10.27 -18.45
C GLY A 119 -6.47 9.85 -17.04
N SER A 120 -5.57 9.86 -16.06
CA SER A 120 -5.88 9.71 -14.63
C SER A 120 -5.27 10.86 -13.85
N LYS A 121 -6.11 11.58 -13.09
CA LYS A 121 -5.68 12.67 -12.20
C LYS A 121 -4.68 12.17 -11.15
N SER A 122 -4.85 10.93 -10.68
CA SER A 122 -3.91 10.33 -9.74
C SER A 122 -2.58 9.97 -10.35
N HIS A 123 -2.55 9.59 -11.63
CA HIS A 123 -1.28 9.48 -12.34
C HIS A 123 -0.62 10.84 -12.55
N ASP A 124 -1.39 11.92 -12.76
CA ASP A 124 -0.83 13.26 -12.81
C ASP A 124 -0.15 13.66 -11.49
N VAL A 125 -0.73 13.28 -10.34
CA VAL A 125 -0.10 13.43 -9.01
C VAL A 125 1.23 12.68 -8.93
N LEU A 126 1.27 11.43 -9.40
CA LEU A 126 2.52 10.64 -9.40
C LEU A 126 3.56 11.21 -10.36
N ASN A 127 3.14 11.66 -11.55
CA ASN A 127 4.02 12.28 -12.53
C ASN A 127 4.66 13.56 -11.97
N GLN A 128 3.88 14.40 -11.26
CA GLN A 128 4.42 15.58 -10.55
C GLN A 128 5.48 15.18 -9.52
N TYR A 129 5.22 14.12 -8.76
CA TYR A 129 6.14 13.63 -7.75
C TYR A 129 7.45 13.10 -8.34
N PHE A 130 7.38 12.26 -9.39
CA PHE A 130 8.57 11.71 -10.02
C PHE A 130 9.40 12.77 -10.74
N ALA A 131 8.76 13.75 -11.39
CA ALA A 131 9.47 14.87 -12.00
C ALA A 131 10.25 15.68 -10.95
N GLN A 132 9.61 16.07 -9.84
CA GLN A 132 10.26 16.87 -8.79
C GLN A 132 11.36 16.10 -8.04
N THR A 133 11.17 14.80 -7.79
CA THR A 133 12.20 13.98 -7.12
C THR A 133 13.42 13.74 -8.01
N GLN A 134 13.23 13.63 -9.33
CA GLN A 134 14.33 13.57 -10.29
C GLN A 134 15.13 14.88 -10.32
N GLU A 135 14.46 16.03 -10.32
CA GLU A 135 15.10 17.35 -10.31
C GLU A 135 15.89 17.63 -9.01
N GLN A 136 15.37 17.17 -7.86
CA GLN A 136 15.93 17.46 -6.54
C GLN A 136 16.86 16.37 -5.98
N GLY A 137 17.11 15.29 -6.74
CA GLY A 137 18.06 14.25 -6.37
C GLY A 137 17.57 13.26 -5.31
N GLY A 138 16.25 13.07 -5.18
CA GLY A 138 15.69 12.05 -4.29
C GLY A 138 14.30 12.37 -3.74
N ASN A 139 13.74 11.39 -3.03
CA ASN A 139 12.46 11.53 -2.33
C ASN A 139 12.62 12.50 -1.15
N ASN A 140 11.80 13.55 -1.10
CA ASN A 140 11.81 14.50 0.01
C ASN A 140 10.40 14.69 0.58
N ALA A 141 10.29 14.71 1.91
CA ALA A 141 9.06 14.99 2.64
C ALA A 141 8.38 16.29 2.19
N ALA A 142 9.16 17.33 1.85
CA ALA A 142 8.62 18.61 1.40
C ALA A 142 7.89 18.50 0.05
N ILE A 143 8.42 17.72 -0.90
CA ILE A 143 7.78 17.46 -2.20
C ILE A 143 6.43 16.77 -2.00
N ILE A 144 6.41 15.73 -1.15
CA ILE A 144 5.18 14.98 -0.86
C ILE A 144 4.14 15.91 -0.24
N ALA A 145 4.52 16.69 0.78
CA ALA A 145 3.62 17.61 1.46
C ALA A 145 3.01 18.64 0.49
N ASP A 146 3.84 19.25 -0.37
CA ASP A 146 3.38 20.24 -1.36
C ASP A 146 2.38 19.64 -2.36
N ILE A 147 2.74 18.50 -2.98
CA ILE A 147 1.88 17.83 -3.97
C ILE A 147 0.56 17.39 -3.34
N VAL A 148 0.60 16.78 -2.15
CA VAL A 148 -0.61 16.34 -1.43
C VAL A 148 -1.51 17.54 -1.14
N SER A 149 -0.95 18.66 -0.68
CA SER A 149 -1.75 19.85 -0.34
C SER A 149 -2.47 20.45 -1.54
N LYS A 150 -1.85 20.42 -2.73
CA LYS A 150 -2.42 20.94 -3.99
C LYS A 150 -3.44 20.00 -4.62
N ASN A 151 -3.42 18.72 -4.24
CA ASN A 151 -4.23 17.66 -4.82
C ASN A 151 -5.04 16.91 -3.75
N ALA A 152 -5.48 17.61 -2.70
CA ALA A 152 -6.09 17.01 -1.51
C ALA A 152 -7.37 16.19 -1.77
N ASN A 153 -8.06 16.45 -2.89
CA ASN A 153 -9.26 15.76 -3.35
C ASN A 153 -9.00 14.68 -4.41
N VAL A 154 -7.73 14.39 -4.71
CA VAL A 154 -7.34 13.38 -5.71
C VAL A 154 -6.91 12.09 -4.99
N PHE A 155 -7.45 10.96 -5.41
CA PHE A 155 -7.14 9.62 -4.87
C PHE A 155 -5.63 9.33 -4.80
N GLY A 156 -4.89 9.80 -5.80
CA GLY A 156 -3.45 9.64 -5.95
C GLY A 156 -2.65 10.29 -4.85
N SER A 157 -3.19 11.31 -4.17
CA SER A 157 -2.54 11.92 -3.00
C SER A 157 -2.52 10.99 -1.79
N ALA A 158 -3.60 10.21 -1.58
CA ALA A 158 -3.60 9.17 -0.56
C ALA A 158 -2.65 8.02 -0.93
N PHE A 159 -2.63 7.62 -2.20
CA PHE A 159 -1.68 6.62 -2.69
C PHE A 159 -0.22 7.08 -2.52
N LEU A 160 0.07 8.35 -2.82
CA LEU A 160 1.40 8.95 -2.66
C LEU A 160 1.84 8.92 -1.19
N LEU A 161 0.95 9.31 -0.25
CA LEU A 161 1.23 9.22 1.18
C LEU A 161 1.45 7.77 1.65
N GLU A 162 0.58 6.85 1.25
CA GLU A 162 0.69 5.43 1.61
C GLU A 162 2.02 4.84 1.14
N ARG A 163 2.42 5.14 -0.10
CA ARG A 163 3.56 4.48 -0.73
C ARG A 163 4.89 5.14 -0.40
N TYR A 164 4.92 6.47 -0.29
CA TYR A 164 6.15 7.25 -0.19
C TYR A 164 6.24 8.10 1.08
N GLY A 165 5.18 8.23 1.86
CA GLY A 165 5.13 9.07 3.06
C GLY A 165 6.08 8.66 4.19
N LYS A 166 6.70 7.48 4.13
CA LYS A 166 7.71 7.01 5.12
C LYS A 166 8.95 7.89 5.22
N VAL A 167 9.23 8.72 4.21
CA VAL A 167 10.33 9.70 4.27
C VAL A 167 9.99 10.90 5.15
N MET A 168 8.72 11.07 5.52
CA MET A 168 8.24 12.14 6.39
C MET A 168 8.33 11.72 7.85
N THR A 169 8.39 12.69 8.76
CA THR A 169 8.10 12.41 10.17
C THR A 169 6.64 11.97 10.32
N PRO A 170 6.29 11.13 11.32
CA PRO A 170 4.90 10.75 11.56
C PRO A 170 3.97 11.96 11.74
N GLU A 171 4.45 13.04 12.36
CA GLU A 171 3.72 14.29 12.56
C GLU A 171 3.46 15.05 11.25
N ASP A 172 4.48 15.17 10.38
CA ASP A 172 4.31 15.83 9.07
C ASP A 172 3.42 15.01 8.12
N ALA A 173 3.53 13.69 8.20
CA ALA A 173 2.65 12.78 7.48
C ALA A 173 1.20 12.94 7.95
N LEU A 174 0.97 13.02 9.28
CA LEU A 174 -0.36 13.27 9.84
C LEU A 174 -0.94 14.60 9.36
N LYS A 175 -0.16 15.68 9.42
CA LYS A 175 -0.58 16.99 8.92
C LYS A 175 -1.00 16.94 7.44
N SER A 176 -0.22 16.24 6.61
CA SER A 176 -0.53 16.07 5.19
C SER A 176 -1.79 15.24 4.97
N TYR A 177 -1.95 14.15 5.74
CA TYR A 177 -3.14 13.31 5.73
C TYR A 177 -4.39 14.05 6.18
N GLU A 178 -4.31 14.86 7.23
CA GLU A 178 -5.42 15.68 7.73
C GLU A 178 -5.90 16.69 6.70
N GLY A 179 -5.01 17.18 5.83
CA GLY A 179 -5.35 18.04 4.70
C GLY A 179 -6.15 17.35 3.59
N LEU A 180 -6.16 16.01 3.50
CA LEU A 180 -6.93 15.29 2.48
C LEU A 180 -8.45 15.49 2.66
N SER A 181 -9.18 15.44 1.55
CA SER A 181 -10.64 15.48 1.57
C SER A 181 -11.23 14.26 2.29
N ALA A 182 -12.46 14.40 2.78
CA ALA A 182 -13.15 13.32 3.48
C ALA A 182 -13.35 12.10 2.56
N GLU A 183 -13.66 12.34 1.28
CA GLU A 183 -13.85 11.31 0.26
C GLU A 183 -12.56 10.52 0.03
N VAL A 184 -11.43 11.22 -0.14
CA VAL A 184 -10.11 10.59 -0.33
C VAL A 184 -9.72 9.74 0.88
N LYS A 185 -9.95 10.23 2.11
CA LYS A 185 -9.69 9.47 3.35
C LYS A 185 -10.51 8.18 3.46
N GLN A 186 -11.68 8.10 2.81
CA GLN A 186 -12.52 6.90 2.82
C GLN A 186 -12.15 5.85 1.76
N THR A 187 -11.30 6.21 0.79
CA THR A 187 -10.77 5.26 -0.20
C THR A 187 -9.85 4.22 0.43
N TYR A 188 -9.56 3.13 -0.28
CA TYR A 188 -8.66 2.08 0.19
C TYR A 188 -7.29 2.63 0.63
N PHE A 189 -6.61 3.38 -0.25
CA PHE A 189 -5.30 3.97 0.10
C PHE A 189 -5.42 5.12 1.12
N GLY A 190 -6.56 5.81 1.19
CA GLY A 190 -6.83 6.77 2.26
C GLY A 190 -6.81 6.12 3.63
N LYS A 191 -7.58 5.04 3.80
CA LYS A 191 -7.62 4.26 5.04
C LYS A 191 -6.26 3.63 5.37
N SER A 192 -5.61 3.03 4.38
CA SER A 192 -4.28 2.44 4.54
C SER A 192 -3.25 3.49 4.98
N ALA A 193 -3.18 4.66 4.33
CA ALA A 193 -2.28 5.75 4.72
C ALA A 193 -2.56 6.22 6.16
N GLY A 194 -3.82 6.45 6.50
CA GLY A 194 -4.21 6.85 7.86
C GLY A 194 -3.80 5.83 8.92
N ASN A 195 -4.00 4.53 8.65
CA ASN A 195 -3.60 3.45 9.55
C ASN A 195 -2.08 3.36 9.71
N GLN A 196 -1.32 3.47 8.62
CA GLN A 196 0.15 3.48 8.68
C GLN A 196 0.69 4.69 9.45
N ILE A 197 0.14 5.89 9.22
CA ILE A 197 0.56 7.12 9.93
C ILE A 197 0.25 7.01 11.42
N LYS A 198 -0.95 6.54 11.76
CA LYS A 198 -1.34 6.28 13.16
C LYS A 198 -0.40 5.26 13.81
N GLY A 199 -0.12 4.14 13.15
CA GLY A 199 0.83 3.15 13.65
C GLY A 199 2.22 3.76 13.86
N ALA A 200 2.69 4.61 12.94
CA ALA A 200 4.01 5.23 13.06
C ALA A 200 4.10 6.23 14.23
N LEU A 201 3.01 6.95 14.52
CA LEU A 201 2.90 7.81 15.70
C LEU A 201 2.89 7.01 17.01
N LEU A 202 2.21 5.86 17.02
CA LEU A 202 2.16 4.95 18.16
C LEU A 202 3.46 4.17 18.37
N SER A 203 4.29 4.04 17.33
CA SER A 203 5.50 3.23 17.33
C SER A 203 6.80 4.02 17.16
N LYS A 204 6.77 5.34 17.36
CA LYS A 204 7.99 6.15 17.40
C LYS A 204 8.78 5.90 18.68
N GLU A 205 10.09 6.17 18.65
CA GLU A 205 10.91 6.10 19.86
C GLU A 205 10.37 7.06 20.93
N GLY A 206 10.37 6.59 22.17
CA GLY A 206 9.76 7.25 23.33
C GLY A 206 8.24 7.01 23.49
N ALA A 207 7.54 6.50 22.47
CA ALA A 207 6.12 6.17 22.60
C ALA A 207 5.91 4.97 23.54
N ILE A 208 4.88 5.04 24.38
CA ILE A 208 4.44 3.91 25.21
C ILE A 208 3.61 2.98 24.34
N VAL A 209 4.01 1.71 24.27
CA VAL A 209 3.28 0.68 23.56
C VAL A 209 1.91 0.48 24.21
N LYS A 210 0.86 0.64 23.39
CA LYS A 210 -0.50 0.35 23.79
C LYS A 210 -0.65 -1.15 24.04
N ASP A 211 -1.38 -1.52 25.08
CA ASP A 211 -1.61 -2.94 25.37
C ASP A 211 -2.43 -3.62 24.26
N PHE A 212 -2.03 -4.85 23.96
CA PHE A 212 -2.70 -5.74 23.03
C PHE A 212 -2.62 -7.19 23.54
N ALA A 213 -3.51 -8.03 23.02
CA ALA A 213 -3.47 -9.47 23.25
C ALA A 213 -3.65 -10.20 21.92
N LEU A 214 -2.85 -11.25 21.73
CA LEU A 214 -2.92 -12.14 20.57
C LEU A 214 -2.80 -13.58 21.03
N ALA A 215 -3.26 -14.49 20.17
CA ALA A 215 -3.13 -15.92 20.40
C ALA A 215 -1.66 -16.37 20.21
N ASN A 216 -1.18 -17.20 21.14
CA ASN A 216 0.05 -17.96 20.99
C ASN A 216 -0.18 -19.24 20.16
N GLU A 217 0.85 -20.07 20.03
CA GLU A 217 0.81 -21.31 19.25
C GLU A 217 -0.19 -22.35 19.79
N LYS A 218 -0.58 -22.23 21.07
CA LYS A 218 -1.59 -23.07 21.73
C LYS A 218 -3.01 -22.48 21.64
N GLY A 219 -3.16 -21.29 21.06
CA GLY A 219 -4.43 -20.56 20.99
C GLY A 219 -4.76 -19.75 22.25
N GLU A 220 -3.84 -19.69 23.22
CA GLU A 220 -4.01 -18.93 24.47
C GLU A 220 -3.71 -17.45 24.22
N GLN A 221 -4.52 -16.56 24.80
CA GLN A 221 -4.30 -15.12 24.69
C GLN A 221 -3.13 -14.71 25.58
N LEU A 222 -2.04 -14.24 24.98
CA LEU A 222 -0.95 -13.59 25.70
C LEU A 222 -1.14 -12.07 25.61
N ASN A 223 -1.10 -11.40 26.76
CA ASN A 223 -1.25 -9.95 26.84
C ASN A 223 0.12 -9.30 26.97
N PHE A 224 0.43 -8.33 26.11
CA PHE A 224 1.70 -7.60 26.14
C PHE A 224 1.98 -6.96 27.52
N ALA A 225 0.94 -6.52 28.22
CA ALA A 225 1.06 -5.90 29.55
C ALA A 225 1.77 -6.81 30.56
N SER A 226 1.69 -8.14 30.42
CA SER A 226 2.35 -9.10 31.33
C SER A 226 3.87 -9.13 31.16
N LEU A 227 4.39 -8.55 30.08
CA LEU A 227 5.82 -8.47 29.79
C LEU A 227 6.47 -7.18 30.31
N ARG A 228 5.67 -6.21 30.75
CA ARG A 228 6.18 -4.99 31.41
C ARG A 228 7.05 -5.35 32.61
N GLY A 229 8.04 -4.51 32.90
CA GLY A 229 9.12 -4.82 33.83
C GLY A 229 10.34 -5.48 33.17
N ASN A 230 10.19 -6.04 31.97
CA ASN A 230 11.31 -6.50 31.15
C ASN A 230 11.59 -5.53 30.00
N TYR A 231 12.83 -5.54 29.52
CA TYR A 231 13.08 -5.18 28.14
C TYR A 231 12.52 -6.25 27.22
N VAL A 232 11.70 -5.86 26.25
CA VAL A 232 11.08 -6.77 25.28
C VAL A 232 11.60 -6.44 23.90
N LEU A 233 12.29 -7.38 23.26
CA LEU A 233 12.53 -7.31 21.82
C LEU A 233 11.29 -7.84 21.11
N LEU A 234 10.48 -6.93 20.58
CA LEU A 234 9.34 -7.24 19.74
C LEU A 234 9.81 -7.43 18.30
N ASP A 235 9.58 -8.60 17.72
CA ASP A 235 10.06 -8.98 16.39
C ASP A 235 8.91 -9.38 15.47
N PHE A 236 8.68 -8.60 14.41
CA PHE A 236 7.71 -8.93 13.38
C PHE A 236 8.35 -9.75 12.27
N TRP A 237 7.75 -10.91 11.98
CA TRP A 237 8.27 -11.87 11.01
C TRP A 237 7.16 -12.60 10.23
N ALA A 238 7.55 -13.42 9.24
CA ALA A 238 6.64 -14.34 8.58
C ALA A 238 7.38 -15.58 8.07
N SER A 239 6.68 -16.70 7.90
CA SER A 239 7.25 -17.99 7.50
C SER A 239 7.97 -17.97 6.14
N TRP A 240 7.59 -17.06 5.26
CA TRP A 240 8.17 -16.86 3.93
C TRP A 240 9.30 -15.81 3.90
N CYS A 241 9.58 -15.14 5.02
CA CYS A 241 10.61 -14.11 5.10
C CYS A 241 11.99 -14.73 5.34
N GLY A 242 12.77 -14.90 4.27
CA GLY A 242 14.15 -15.42 4.33
C GLY A 242 15.05 -14.67 5.34
N PRO A 243 15.18 -13.33 5.25
CA PRO A 243 15.99 -12.56 6.19
C PRO A 243 15.54 -12.66 7.66
N CYS A 244 14.25 -12.88 7.90
CA CYS A 244 13.74 -13.11 9.26
C CYS A 244 14.26 -14.44 9.83
N ILE A 245 14.26 -15.48 9.00
CA ILE A 245 14.74 -16.81 9.39
C ILE A 245 16.26 -16.80 9.66
N GLU A 246 17.02 -16.04 8.87
CA GLU A 246 18.46 -15.86 9.07
C GLU A 246 18.76 -15.21 10.43
N GLU A 247 17.97 -14.20 10.83
CA GLU A 247 18.14 -13.48 12.10
C GLU A 247 17.89 -14.37 13.34
N PHE A 248 17.12 -15.46 13.21
CA PHE A 248 16.83 -16.36 14.33
C PHE A 248 18.07 -17.00 14.94
N LYS A 249 19.15 -17.17 14.18
CA LYS A 249 20.42 -17.64 14.74
C LYS A 249 20.93 -16.67 15.80
N THR A 250 21.03 -15.39 15.45
CA THR A 250 21.44 -14.31 16.36
C THR A 250 20.49 -14.21 17.55
N LEU A 251 19.17 -14.24 17.32
CA LEU A 251 18.18 -14.14 18.40
C LEU A 251 18.28 -15.30 19.40
N LYS A 252 18.56 -16.53 18.95
CA LYS A 252 18.80 -17.68 19.84
C LYS A 252 20.03 -17.47 20.72
N GLU A 253 21.12 -16.96 20.17
CA GLU A 253 22.35 -16.66 20.92
C GLU A 253 22.10 -15.57 21.97
N VAL A 254 21.42 -14.48 21.58
CA VAL A 254 21.01 -13.40 22.47
C VAL A 254 20.09 -13.93 23.59
N TYR A 255 19.08 -14.72 23.23
CA TYR A 255 18.12 -15.25 24.19
C TYR A 255 18.78 -16.18 25.21
N ALA A 256 19.64 -17.10 24.76
CA ALA A 256 20.41 -17.98 25.66
C ALA A 256 21.35 -17.20 26.60
N LYS A 257 21.87 -16.05 26.14
CA LYS A 257 22.74 -15.19 26.94
C LYS A 257 21.99 -14.44 28.04
N TYR A 258 20.79 -13.92 27.76
CA TYR A 258 20.12 -12.97 28.67
C TYR A 258 18.90 -13.54 29.40
N LYS A 259 18.21 -14.55 28.85
CA LYS A 259 16.99 -15.10 29.48
C LYS A 259 17.31 -15.66 30.87
N GLY A 260 16.57 -15.18 31.88
CA GLY A 260 16.75 -15.56 33.29
C GLY A 260 18.00 -14.97 33.98
N LYS A 261 18.81 -14.19 33.25
CA LYS A 261 20.01 -13.50 33.76
C LYS A 261 19.85 -11.98 33.77
N ALA A 262 18.98 -11.46 32.90
CA ALA A 262 18.59 -10.07 32.81
C ALA A 262 17.06 -9.98 32.68
N PRO A 263 16.44 -8.82 33.00
CA PRO A 263 15.02 -8.58 32.74
C PRO A 263 14.80 -8.40 31.24
N PHE A 264 14.91 -9.48 30.47
CA PHE A 264 14.85 -9.50 29.01
C PHE A 264 13.98 -10.64 28.49
N GLU A 265 13.15 -10.33 27.50
CA GLU A 265 12.28 -11.26 26.79
C GLU A 265 12.29 -10.95 25.28
N ILE A 266 12.08 -11.98 24.45
CA ILE A 266 11.78 -11.82 23.03
C ILE A 266 10.32 -12.21 22.81
N LEU A 267 9.57 -11.35 22.12
CA LEU A 267 8.22 -11.63 21.66
C LEU A 267 8.21 -11.50 20.14
N SER A 268 8.07 -12.62 19.42
CA SER A 268 7.90 -12.56 17.97
C SER A 268 6.42 -12.62 17.59
N ILE A 269 6.01 -11.76 16.66
CA ILE A 269 4.66 -11.69 16.13
C ILE A 269 4.72 -12.03 14.64
N SER A 270 4.15 -13.18 14.27
CA SER A 270 4.01 -13.55 12.88
C SER A 270 2.90 -12.74 12.21
N THR A 271 3.17 -12.24 11.01
CA THR A 271 2.19 -11.61 10.11
C THR A 271 1.75 -12.56 8.98
N ASP A 272 1.96 -13.87 9.14
CA ASP A 272 1.52 -14.86 8.17
C ASP A 272 0.01 -14.75 7.93
N LYS A 273 -0.46 -14.92 6.69
CA LYS A 273 -1.90 -15.03 6.45
C LYS A 273 -2.47 -16.34 6.97
N SER A 274 -1.64 -17.39 6.98
CA SER A 274 -2.01 -18.74 7.36
C SER A 274 -1.40 -19.11 8.71
N GLU A 275 -2.26 -19.34 9.71
CA GLU A 275 -1.85 -19.85 11.01
C GLU A 275 -1.12 -21.21 10.89
N ALA A 276 -1.55 -22.05 9.93
CA ALA A 276 -0.90 -23.34 9.68
C ALA A 276 0.54 -23.18 9.16
N ALA A 277 0.78 -22.19 8.29
CA ALA A 277 2.13 -21.90 7.79
C ALA A 277 3.04 -21.43 8.94
N TRP A 278 2.55 -20.52 9.79
CA TRP A 278 3.26 -20.08 10.99
C TRP A 278 3.58 -21.24 11.93
N LYS A 279 2.59 -22.07 12.30
CA LYS A 279 2.79 -23.22 13.18
C LYS A 279 3.79 -24.24 12.62
N ASN A 280 3.78 -24.47 11.31
CA ASN A 280 4.77 -25.34 10.67
C ASN A 280 6.17 -24.74 10.70
N ALA A 281 6.31 -23.43 10.47
CA ALA A 281 7.59 -22.74 10.61
C ALA A 281 8.11 -22.82 12.06
N LEU A 282 7.27 -22.64 13.07
CA LEU A 282 7.67 -22.78 14.48
C LEU A 282 8.27 -24.16 14.81
N LYS A 283 7.68 -25.24 14.28
CA LYS A 283 8.21 -26.61 14.46
C LYS A 283 9.63 -26.75 13.89
N ASN A 284 9.86 -26.15 12.73
CA ASN A 284 11.16 -26.22 12.05
C ASN A 284 12.21 -25.35 12.75
N GLN A 285 11.80 -24.15 13.16
CA GLN A 285 12.71 -23.15 13.70
C GLN A 285 13.02 -23.35 15.18
N GLN A 286 12.17 -24.03 15.94
CA GLN A 286 12.38 -24.32 17.38
C GLN A 286 12.74 -23.06 18.16
N LEU A 287 11.89 -22.04 18.06
CA LEU A 287 12.12 -20.73 18.69
C LEU A 287 11.78 -20.82 20.19
N PRO A 288 12.74 -20.61 21.11
CA PRO A 288 12.54 -20.84 22.55
C PRO A 288 11.88 -19.68 23.31
N TRP A 289 11.41 -18.65 22.60
CA TRP A 289 10.80 -17.44 23.16
C TRP A 289 9.33 -17.32 22.76
N LEU A 290 8.66 -16.29 23.26
CA LEU A 290 7.21 -16.11 23.09
C LEU A 290 6.84 -15.85 21.63
N GLN A 291 5.77 -16.48 21.17
CA GLN A 291 5.27 -16.37 19.81
C GLN A 291 3.80 -15.97 19.82
N MET A 292 3.43 -15.08 18.91
CA MET A 292 2.05 -14.70 18.63
C MET A 292 1.79 -14.70 17.14
N HIS A 293 0.51 -14.79 16.78
CA HIS A 293 0.05 -14.60 15.41
C HIS A 293 -0.90 -13.42 15.32
N ASP A 294 -0.51 -12.44 14.52
CA ASP A 294 -1.35 -11.30 14.15
C ASP A 294 -2.04 -11.62 12.83
N LYS A 295 -3.37 -11.74 12.87
CA LYS A 295 -4.16 -12.05 11.69
C LYS A 295 -3.97 -10.91 10.69
N SER A 296 -3.47 -11.23 9.49
CA SER A 296 -3.21 -10.26 8.43
C SER A 296 -4.43 -9.40 8.12
N GLY A 297 -4.24 -8.10 7.89
CA GLY A 297 -5.30 -7.16 7.55
C GLY A 297 -4.91 -5.74 7.91
N GLU A 298 -5.77 -4.76 7.62
CA GLU A 298 -5.51 -3.35 7.95
C GLU A 298 -5.61 -3.08 9.46
N ASP A 299 -6.45 -3.84 10.17
CA ASP A 299 -6.61 -3.75 11.62
C ASP A 299 -5.54 -4.54 12.41
N ALA A 300 -4.74 -5.36 11.70
CA ALA A 300 -3.65 -6.13 12.27
C ALA A 300 -2.73 -5.21 13.09
N ILE A 301 -2.34 -5.61 14.29
CA ILE A 301 -1.54 -4.75 15.19
C ILE A 301 -0.22 -4.32 14.55
N ALA A 302 0.36 -5.18 13.70
CA ALA A 302 1.57 -4.92 12.95
C ALA A 302 1.42 -3.62 12.16
N VAL A 303 0.27 -3.40 11.52
CA VAL A 303 -0.01 -2.17 10.77
C VAL A 303 -0.55 -1.08 11.70
N SER A 304 -1.63 -1.37 12.43
CA SER A 304 -2.45 -0.37 13.12
C SER A 304 -1.79 0.25 14.36
N GLN A 305 -0.83 -0.44 14.97
CA GLN A 305 -0.07 0.04 16.14
C GLN A 305 1.41 0.23 15.85
N PHE A 306 1.98 -0.53 14.91
CA PHE A 306 3.43 -0.53 14.69
C PHE A 306 3.87 -0.01 13.32
N ALA A 307 2.95 0.20 12.37
CA ALA A 307 3.24 0.59 10.98
C ALA A 307 4.24 -0.32 10.26
N VAL A 308 4.23 -1.61 10.62
CA VAL A 308 5.01 -2.67 9.98
C VAL A 308 4.48 -2.87 8.57
N THR A 309 5.31 -2.52 7.62
CA THR A 309 5.02 -2.54 6.17
C THR A 309 6.12 -3.27 5.39
N THR A 310 7.15 -3.71 6.10
CA THR A 310 8.28 -4.51 5.59
C THR A 310 8.75 -5.44 6.69
N LEU A 311 9.25 -6.62 6.32
CA LEU A 311 9.79 -7.60 7.25
C LEU A 311 11.28 -7.86 6.95
N PRO A 312 12.10 -8.17 7.99
CA PRO A 312 11.72 -8.12 9.40
C PRO A 312 11.53 -6.67 9.87
N THR A 313 10.88 -6.45 11.01
CA THR A 313 10.87 -5.16 11.73
C THR A 313 10.93 -5.44 13.22
N THR A 314 11.83 -4.78 13.94
CA THR A 314 12.00 -4.98 15.39
C THR A 314 11.79 -3.70 16.17
N PHE A 315 11.31 -3.83 17.40
CA PHE A 315 11.23 -2.75 18.38
C PHE A 315 11.81 -3.25 19.70
N LEU A 316 12.76 -2.52 20.27
CA LEU A 316 13.18 -2.75 21.64
C LEU A 316 12.33 -1.87 22.55
N ILE A 317 11.61 -2.49 23.47
CA ILE A 317 10.69 -1.84 24.39
C ILE A 317 11.27 -1.96 25.79
N GLY A 318 11.32 -0.86 26.53
CA GLY A 318 11.83 -0.81 27.90
C GLY A 318 10.84 -1.37 28.94
N PRO A 319 11.30 -1.57 30.18
CA PRO A 319 10.47 -2.06 31.29
C PRO A 319 9.21 -1.24 31.58
N ASP A 320 9.23 0.06 31.26
CA ASP A 320 8.11 0.98 31.40
C ASP A 320 7.13 0.95 30.20
N GLY A 321 7.39 0.09 29.22
CA GLY A 321 6.61 -0.05 28.00
C GLY A 321 6.94 0.96 26.90
N LYS A 322 7.99 1.80 27.05
CA LYS A 322 8.40 2.74 26.01
C LYS A 322 9.29 2.09 24.96
N ILE A 323 9.09 2.43 23.69
CA ILE A 323 10.02 2.04 22.62
C ILE A 323 11.33 2.82 22.80
N VAL A 324 12.45 2.11 22.98
CA VAL A 324 13.78 2.70 23.19
C VAL A 324 14.68 2.60 21.96
N ALA A 325 14.39 1.68 21.05
CA ALA A 325 15.09 1.56 19.76
C ALA A 325 14.22 0.82 18.74
N LYS A 326 14.50 1.03 17.45
CA LYS A 326 13.82 0.37 16.33
C LYS A 326 14.82 -0.30 15.39
N ASN A 327 14.37 -1.36 14.73
CA ASN A 327 15.11 -2.06 13.66
C ASN A 327 16.49 -2.60 14.05
N LEU A 328 16.77 -2.78 15.34
CA LEU A 328 17.98 -3.45 15.82
C LEU A 328 17.98 -4.92 15.38
N ARG A 329 19.07 -5.34 14.73
CA ARG A 329 19.32 -6.71 14.25
C ARG A 329 20.80 -7.03 14.26
N GLY A 330 21.15 -8.31 14.15
CA GLY A 330 22.53 -8.75 13.99
C GLY A 330 23.47 -8.17 15.05
N GLU A 331 24.63 -7.68 14.61
CA GLU A 331 25.64 -7.11 15.49
C GLU A 331 25.17 -5.83 16.21
N GLU A 332 24.31 -5.01 15.58
CA GLU A 332 23.79 -3.79 16.21
C GLU A 332 22.92 -4.12 17.43
N LEU A 333 22.07 -5.15 17.31
CA LEU A 333 21.28 -5.66 18.43
C LEU A 333 22.19 -6.16 19.56
N VAL A 334 23.20 -6.97 19.22
CA VAL A 334 24.13 -7.52 20.22
C VAL A 334 24.89 -6.41 20.93
N ALA A 335 25.44 -5.44 20.19
CA ALA A 335 26.16 -4.31 20.76
C ALA A 335 25.27 -3.46 21.68
N TYR A 336 24.02 -3.22 21.28
CA TYR A 336 23.06 -2.48 22.09
C TYR A 336 22.78 -3.21 23.41
N LEU A 337 22.51 -4.52 23.38
CA LEU A 337 22.22 -5.30 24.58
C LEU A 337 23.44 -5.47 25.50
N VAL A 338 24.66 -5.50 24.94
CA VAL A 338 25.89 -5.45 25.74
C VAL A 338 26.01 -4.13 26.48
N LYS A 339 25.75 -3.00 25.82
CA LYS A 339 25.73 -1.68 26.48
C LYS A 339 24.65 -1.61 27.56
N LEU A 340 23.52 -2.25 27.33
CA LEU A 340 22.36 -2.21 28.22
C LEU A 340 22.52 -3.06 29.49
N PHE A 341 23.08 -4.26 29.35
CA PHE A 341 23.15 -5.27 30.43
C PHE A 341 24.56 -5.66 30.85
N GLY A 342 25.60 -5.08 30.23
CA GLY A 342 27.00 -5.43 30.46
C GLY A 342 27.65 -4.79 31.69
N ASN A 343 26.87 -4.14 32.55
CA ASN A 343 27.32 -3.57 33.82
C ASN A 343 26.83 -4.39 35.00
#